data_AF-A0A3N0VA44-F1
#
_entry.id   AF-A0A3N0VA44-F1
#
_cell.length_a   1.000
_cell.length_b   1.000
_cell.length_c   1.000
_cell.angle_alpha   90.00
_cell.angle_beta   90.00
_cell.angle_gamma   90.00
#
_symmetry.space_group_name_H-M   'P 1'
#
loop_
_entity.id
_entity.type
_entity.pdbx_description
1 polymer ?
#
loop_
_entity_poly.entity_id
_entity_poly.type
_entity_poly.pdbx_seq_one_letter_code
_entity_poly.pdbx_strand_id
1 'polypeptide(L)'
;MKTKVPHFLPYQGSKRKLAPIILDKFSGRYDFIYEPFAGSAAVSLAALACGRVRRATISDKLEPLMALWNLVINDPDKIADQYERHWNAQLKSPSDYFIKVRNHYNETRQPSELLYLIARCVKNAVRFNANGDFNQSADSRRRGTNPRTMRSEIMMVSKLCAGRVEAVGADFRDVLKDAKPTSLVYLDPPWQGTSGKRDQRYAFPLLIDDLILALEDLNRRKIPYLLSYDGTCGDKSYGKDLPDYLNLRKVGLNAGRSSQATLLGRNEITIESLYISQDVK
;
A
#
# COMPACT_ATOMS: atom_id res chain seq x y z
N MET A 1 -12.30 -16.62 -17.26
CA MET A 1 -12.81 -15.46 -16.49
C MET A 1 -11.63 -14.76 -15.84
N LYS A 2 -11.41 -13.45 -16.06
CA LYS A 2 -10.42 -12.69 -15.27
C LYS A 2 -10.96 -12.60 -13.83
N THR A 3 -10.43 -13.43 -12.94
CA THR A 3 -10.78 -13.40 -11.51
C THR A 3 -10.41 -12.02 -10.96
N LYS A 4 -11.39 -11.28 -10.45
CA LYS A 4 -11.17 -9.98 -9.79
C LYS A 4 -10.31 -10.22 -8.55
N VAL A 5 -9.11 -9.61 -8.49
CA VAL A 5 -8.27 -9.65 -7.28
C VAL A 5 -9.02 -8.95 -6.14
N PRO A 6 -9.19 -9.61 -4.98
CA PRO A 6 -9.93 -9.04 -3.86
C PRO A 6 -9.11 -7.95 -3.17
N HIS A 7 -9.77 -6.88 -2.72
CA HIS A 7 -9.14 -5.80 -1.95
C HIS A 7 -10.15 -5.19 -0.98
N PHE A 8 -9.87 -5.32 0.32
CA PHE A 8 -10.72 -4.75 1.38
C PHE A 8 -10.34 -3.30 1.73
N LEU A 9 -9.06 -2.94 1.62
CA LEU A 9 -8.53 -1.67 2.11
C LEU A 9 -8.55 -0.59 1.01
N PRO A 10 -9.43 0.42 1.09
CA PRO A 10 -9.34 1.56 0.20
C PRO A 10 -8.17 2.44 0.67
N TYR A 11 -7.03 2.36 -0.02
CA TYR A 11 -5.80 3.04 0.41
C TYR A 11 -5.32 3.99 -0.69
N GLN A 12 -5.03 5.24 -0.33
CA GLN A 12 -4.42 6.19 -1.28
C GLN A 12 -3.04 5.68 -1.70
N GLY A 13 -2.72 5.81 -3.00
CA GLY A 13 -1.47 5.29 -3.56
C GLY A 13 -1.53 3.80 -3.90
N SER A 14 -2.65 3.11 -3.63
CA SER A 14 -2.82 1.71 -3.98
C SER A 14 -2.57 1.45 -5.46
N LYS A 15 -1.67 0.50 -5.73
CA LYS A 15 -1.28 0.07 -7.06
C LYS A 15 -2.28 -0.90 -7.70
N ARG A 16 -3.50 -1.05 -7.16
CA ARG A 16 -4.52 -1.99 -7.68
C ARG A 16 -4.74 -1.91 -9.20
N LYS A 17 -4.74 -0.69 -9.77
CA LYS A 17 -4.91 -0.49 -11.22
C LYS A 17 -3.64 -0.82 -12.01
N LEU A 18 -2.47 -0.54 -11.44
CA LEU A 18 -1.17 -0.76 -12.07
C LEU A 18 -0.65 -2.18 -11.89
N ALA A 19 -1.14 -2.93 -10.89
CA ALA A 19 -0.65 -4.26 -10.56
C ALA A 19 -0.63 -5.18 -11.80
N PRO A 20 -1.69 -5.32 -12.61
CA PRO A 20 -1.62 -6.14 -13.83
C PRO A 20 -0.46 -5.73 -14.76
N ILE A 21 -0.24 -4.43 -14.95
CA ILE A 21 0.80 -3.89 -15.82
C ILE A 21 2.20 -4.13 -15.22
N ILE A 22 2.34 -4.03 -13.90
CA ILE A 22 3.58 -4.34 -13.17
C ILE A 22 3.90 -5.84 -13.31
N LEU A 23 2.90 -6.71 -13.16
CA LEU A 23 3.05 -8.16 -13.31
C LEU A 23 3.41 -8.58 -14.74
N ASP A 24 3.07 -7.78 -15.74
CA ASP A 24 3.47 -8.01 -17.14
C ASP A 24 4.94 -7.67 -17.41
N LYS A 25 5.66 -7.06 -16.45
CA LYS A 25 7.09 -6.72 -16.59
C LYS A 25 8.05 -7.85 -16.24
N PHE A 26 7.52 -8.95 -15.74
CA PHE A 26 8.26 -10.17 -15.48
C PHE A 26 7.46 -11.36 -15.97
N SER A 27 8.14 -12.38 -16.44
CA SER A 27 7.55 -13.63 -16.94
C SER A 27 7.79 -14.80 -15.98
N GLY A 28 8.77 -14.65 -15.07
CA GLY A 28 9.13 -15.66 -14.09
C GLY A 28 8.05 -15.96 -13.05
N ARG A 29 8.15 -17.16 -12.46
CA ARG A 29 7.51 -17.51 -11.20
C ARG A 29 8.55 -17.44 -10.09
N TYR A 30 8.16 -16.86 -8.97
CA TYR A 30 9.02 -16.75 -7.79
C TYR A 30 8.43 -17.54 -6.63
N ASP A 31 9.28 -18.01 -5.72
CA ASP A 31 8.77 -18.72 -4.54
C ASP A 31 8.11 -17.74 -3.56
N PHE A 32 8.72 -16.57 -3.41
CA PHE A 32 8.29 -15.53 -2.48
C PHE A 32 8.24 -14.15 -3.14
N ILE A 33 7.33 -13.31 -2.66
CA ILE A 33 7.41 -11.85 -2.84
C ILE A 33 7.59 -11.15 -1.50
N TYR A 34 8.49 -10.18 -1.44
CA TYR A 34 8.63 -9.26 -0.32
C TYR A 34 8.11 -7.89 -0.75
N GLU A 35 7.13 -7.36 -0.03
CA GLU A 35 6.55 -6.02 -0.28
C GLU A 35 6.63 -5.19 1.01
N PRO A 36 7.76 -4.51 1.28
CA PRO A 36 8.01 -3.87 2.57
C PRO A 36 7.41 -2.45 2.71
N PHE A 37 6.69 -2.00 1.69
CA PHE A 37 5.88 -0.77 1.70
C PHE A 37 4.44 -1.12 1.29
N ALA A 38 3.87 -2.14 1.94
CA ALA A 38 2.69 -2.81 1.45
C ALA A 38 1.48 -1.89 1.32
N GLY A 39 1.16 -1.06 2.32
CA GLY A 39 -0.11 -0.34 2.34
C GLY A 39 -1.30 -1.28 2.14
N SER A 40 -1.85 -1.27 0.92
CA SER A 40 -2.93 -2.18 0.46
C SER A 40 -2.47 -3.55 -0.10
N ALA A 41 -1.17 -3.84 -0.12
CA ALA A 41 -0.53 -5.05 -0.64
C ALA A 41 -0.98 -5.42 -2.07
N ALA A 42 -1.26 -4.41 -2.89
CA ALA A 42 -2.01 -4.62 -4.12
C ALA A 42 -1.26 -5.48 -5.14
N VAL A 43 0.08 -5.37 -5.15
CA VAL A 43 0.93 -6.13 -6.05
C VAL A 43 1.10 -7.57 -5.55
N SER A 44 1.36 -7.78 -4.26
CA SER A 44 1.41 -9.13 -3.66
C SER A 44 0.12 -9.91 -3.85
N LEU A 45 -1.04 -9.27 -3.62
CA LEU A 45 -2.35 -9.91 -3.84
C LEU A 45 -2.55 -10.30 -5.30
N ALA A 46 -2.20 -9.43 -6.25
CA ALA A 46 -2.28 -9.74 -7.67
C ALA A 46 -1.32 -10.88 -8.07
N ALA A 47 -0.09 -10.87 -7.54
CA ALA A 47 0.92 -11.89 -7.81
C ALA A 47 0.48 -13.28 -7.31
N LEU A 48 -0.09 -13.33 -6.10
CA LEU A 48 -0.66 -14.56 -5.53
C LEU A 48 -1.87 -15.06 -6.33
N ALA A 49 -2.80 -14.15 -6.67
CA ALA A 49 -4.03 -14.50 -7.39
C ALA A 49 -3.74 -15.05 -8.80
N CYS A 50 -2.70 -14.54 -9.46
CA CYS A 50 -2.26 -14.98 -10.79
C CYS A 50 -1.27 -16.16 -10.74
N GLY A 51 -0.92 -16.68 -9.55
CA GLY A 51 0.05 -17.78 -9.40
C GLY A 51 1.46 -17.44 -9.85
N ARG A 52 1.82 -16.14 -9.88
CA ARG A 52 3.19 -15.68 -10.18
C ARG A 52 4.12 -15.89 -8.99
N VAL A 53 3.57 -15.94 -7.78
CA VAL A 53 4.30 -16.18 -6.53
C VAL A 53 3.56 -17.19 -5.66
N ARG A 54 4.28 -17.97 -4.85
CA ARG A 54 3.66 -18.99 -3.97
C ARG A 54 3.32 -18.43 -2.60
N ARG A 55 4.19 -17.58 -2.06
CA ARG A 55 4.10 -16.98 -0.73
C ARG A 55 4.46 -15.50 -0.77
N ALA A 56 4.05 -14.75 0.24
CA ALA A 56 4.40 -13.34 0.38
C ALA A 56 4.73 -12.96 1.82
N THR A 57 5.65 -12.02 1.99
CA THR A 57 5.82 -11.25 3.21
C THR A 57 5.46 -9.81 2.89
N ILE A 58 4.37 -9.32 3.47
CA ILE A 58 3.96 -7.93 3.37
C ILE A 58 4.38 -7.21 4.64
N SER A 59 4.94 -6.02 4.49
CA SER A 59 5.36 -5.22 5.63
C SER A 59 5.10 -3.75 5.39
N ASP A 60 4.89 -3.03 6.48
CA ASP A 60 4.81 -1.58 6.51
C ASP A 60 5.30 -1.13 7.88
N LYS A 61 5.92 0.05 7.91
CA LYS A 61 6.41 0.65 9.15
C LYS A 61 5.27 1.10 10.07
N LEU A 62 4.07 1.30 9.52
CA LEU A 62 2.85 1.52 10.31
C LEU A 62 2.38 0.19 10.91
N GLU A 63 2.92 -0.19 12.07
CA GLU A 63 2.59 -1.45 12.76
C GLU A 63 1.08 -1.71 12.94
N PRO A 64 0.23 -0.72 13.28
CA PRO A 64 -1.22 -0.93 13.38
C PRO A 64 -1.87 -1.40 12.07
N LEU A 65 -1.31 -1.01 10.92
CA LEU A 65 -1.75 -1.49 9.61
C LEU A 65 -1.38 -2.96 9.41
N MET A 66 -0.20 -3.38 9.83
CA MET A 66 0.21 -4.79 9.75
C MET A 66 -0.55 -5.66 10.76
N ALA A 67 -0.88 -5.13 11.94
CA ALA A 67 -1.81 -5.77 12.87
C ALA A 67 -3.22 -5.95 12.26
N LEU A 68 -3.70 -4.94 11.52
CA LEU A 68 -4.96 -5.05 10.75
C LEU A 68 -4.87 -6.17 9.69
N TRP A 69 -3.78 -6.24 8.92
CA TRP A 69 -3.57 -7.32 7.96
C TRP A 69 -3.54 -8.70 8.63
N ASN A 70 -2.87 -8.83 9.78
CA ASN A 70 -2.85 -10.08 10.54
C ASN A 70 -4.26 -10.52 10.97
N LEU A 71 -5.12 -9.61 11.41
CA LEU A 71 -6.53 -9.93 11.70
C LEU A 71 -7.30 -10.30 10.44
N VAL A 72 -7.12 -9.58 9.34
CA VAL A 72 -7.79 -9.91 8.06
C VAL A 72 -7.38 -11.29 7.56
N ILE A 73 -6.11 -11.68 7.72
CA ILE A 73 -5.62 -12.98 7.26
C ILE A 73 -6.11 -14.10 8.18
N ASN A 74 -5.96 -13.93 9.51
CA ASN A 74 -6.07 -15.02 10.47
C ASN A 74 -7.37 -15.05 11.29
N ASP A 75 -8.09 -13.92 11.40
CA ASP A 75 -9.34 -13.79 12.16
C ASP A 75 -10.35 -12.89 11.41
N PRO A 76 -10.72 -13.26 10.16
CA PRO A 76 -11.44 -12.38 9.25
C PRO A 76 -12.86 -12.04 9.71
N ASP A 77 -13.55 -12.98 10.37
CA ASP A 77 -14.90 -12.75 10.88
C ASP A 77 -14.90 -11.71 12.00
N LYS A 78 -13.95 -11.78 12.93
CA LYS A 78 -13.83 -10.83 14.03
C LYS A 78 -13.61 -9.40 13.54
N ILE A 79 -12.68 -9.20 12.60
CA ILE A 79 -12.41 -7.85 12.08
C ILE A 79 -13.58 -7.33 11.23
N ALA A 80 -14.28 -8.19 10.50
CA ALA A 80 -15.50 -7.83 9.79
C ALA A 80 -16.63 -7.41 10.74
N ASP A 81 -16.87 -8.16 11.82
CA ASP A 81 -17.84 -7.84 12.87
C ASP A 81 -17.50 -6.53 13.58
N GLN A 82 -16.23 -6.31 13.90
CA GLN A 82 -15.77 -5.06 14.51
C GLN A 82 -15.98 -3.86 13.58
N TYR A 83 -15.64 -3.99 12.30
CA TYR A 83 -15.90 -2.93 11.32
C TYR A 83 -17.40 -2.62 11.19
N GLU A 84 -18.23 -3.65 11.10
CA GLU A 84 -19.69 -3.50 11.01
C GLU A 84 -20.27 -2.79 12.25
N ARG A 85 -19.77 -3.10 13.44
CA ARG A 85 -20.15 -2.39 14.68
C ARG A 85 -19.82 -0.91 14.61
N HIS A 86 -18.60 -0.54 14.19
CA HIS A 86 -18.24 0.87 14.01
C HIS A 86 -19.10 1.56 12.95
N TRP A 87 -19.38 0.85 11.84
CA TRP A 87 -20.17 1.37 10.74
C TRP A 87 -21.63 1.63 11.13
N ASN A 88 -22.23 0.77 11.95
CA ASN A 88 -23.59 0.96 12.47
C ASN A 88 -23.64 2.04 13.56
N ALA A 89 -22.66 2.05 14.47
CA ALA A 89 -22.63 2.98 15.60
C ALA A 89 -22.48 4.45 15.15
N GLN A 90 -21.77 4.72 14.06
CA GLN A 90 -21.68 6.08 13.52
C GLN A 90 -23.03 6.64 13.04
N LEU A 91 -24.03 5.81 12.72
CA LEU A 91 -25.25 6.28 12.04
C LEU A 91 -26.05 7.30 12.86
N LYS A 92 -25.96 7.24 14.20
CA LYS A 92 -26.63 8.18 15.11
C LYS A 92 -26.00 9.58 15.07
N SER A 93 -24.68 9.66 15.12
CA SER A 93 -23.93 10.93 15.18
C SER A 93 -22.60 10.79 14.43
N PRO A 94 -22.61 10.81 13.08
CA PRO A 94 -21.48 10.31 12.29
C PRO A 94 -20.17 11.10 12.44
N SER A 95 -20.27 12.43 12.53
CA SER A 95 -19.10 13.30 12.71
C SER A 95 -18.50 13.11 14.10
N ASP A 96 -19.33 13.16 15.14
CA ASP A 96 -18.88 13.00 16.53
C ASP A 96 -18.33 11.60 16.78
N TYR A 97 -18.96 10.58 16.22
CA TYR A 97 -18.50 9.20 16.32
C TYR A 97 -17.13 9.02 15.65
N PHE A 98 -16.93 9.63 14.47
CA PHE A 98 -15.61 9.61 13.83
C PHE A 98 -14.54 10.28 14.69
N ILE A 99 -14.83 11.44 15.29
CA ILE A 99 -13.89 12.12 16.19
C ILE A 99 -13.58 11.25 17.41
N LYS A 100 -14.60 10.64 18.02
CA LYS A 100 -14.45 9.71 19.14
C LYS A 100 -13.54 8.54 18.79
N VAL A 101 -13.81 7.85 17.68
CA VAL A 101 -12.99 6.70 17.24
C VAL A 101 -11.58 7.14 16.87
N ARG A 102 -11.40 8.31 16.24
CA ARG A 102 -10.07 8.85 15.93
C ARG A 102 -9.24 9.07 17.19
N ASN A 103 -9.83 9.70 18.21
CA ASN A 103 -9.13 9.98 19.47
C ASN A 103 -8.75 8.68 20.17
N HIS A 104 -9.69 7.74 20.27
CA HIS A 104 -9.43 6.44 20.89
C HIS A 104 -8.39 5.61 20.11
N TYR A 105 -8.40 5.66 18.77
CA TYR A 105 -7.36 5.04 17.95
C TYR A 105 -5.99 5.65 18.22
N ASN A 106 -5.89 6.97 18.39
CA ASN A 106 -4.61 7.62 18.67
C ASN A 106 -4.02 7.19 20.02
N GLU A 107 -4.88 6.87 20.99
CA GLU A 107 -4.50 6.34 22.31
C GLU A 107 -4.15 4.84 22.27
N THR A 108 -4.92 4.03 21.53
CA THR A 108 -4.90 2.56 21.68
C THR A 108 -4.36 1.80 20.47
N ARG A 109 -4.29 2.47 19.32
CA ARG A 109 -3.87 1.91 18.02
C ARG A 109 -4.66 0.68 17.57
N GLN A 110 -5.94 0.60 17.96
CA GLN A 110 -6.80 -0.54 17.65
C GLN A 110 -6.99 -0.75 16.13
N PRO A 111 -6.66 -1.93 15.58
CA PRO A 111 -6.74 -2.17 14.13
C PRO A 111 -8.14 -2.02 13.52
N SER A 112 -9.20 -2.40 14.24
CA SER A 112 -10.58 -2.24 13.76
C SER A 112 -10.98 -0.77 13.58
N GLU A 113 -10.48 0.08 14.47
CA GLU A 113 -10.69 1.53 14.40
C GLU A 113 -9.91 2.11 13.24
N LEU A 114 -8.67 1.66 13.01
CA LEU A 114 -7.90 2.04 11.84
C LEU A 114 -8.65 1.71 10.55
N LEU A 115 -9.20 0.50 10.41
CA LEU A 115 -9.98 0.11 9.23
C LEU A 115 -11.19 1.02 9.02
N TYR A 116 -11.95 1.30 10.10
CA TYR A 116 -13.07 2.25 10.05
C TYR A 116 -12.61 3.64 9.61
N LEU A 117 -11.54 4.18 10.21
CA LEU A 117 -11.01 5.51 9.91
C LEU A 117 -10.54 5.61 8.46
N ILE A 118 -9.79 4.63 7.95
CA ILE A 118 -9.32 4.60 6.56
C ILE A 118 -10.51 4.56 5.58
N ALA A 119 -11.49 3.70 5.83
CA ALA A 119 -12.67 3.60 4.99
C ALA A 119 -13.51 4.89 4.99
N ARG A 120 -13.44 5.68 6.06
CA ARG A 120 -14.30 6.83 6.32
C ARG A 120 -13.65 8.19 6.05
N CYS A 121 -12.33 8.31 6.10
CA CYS A 121 -11.63 9.59 6.00
C CYS A 121 -11.69 10.20 4.60
N VAL A 122 -11.47 11.51 4.49
CA VAL A 122 -11.49 12.21 3.20
C VAL A 122 -10.54 11.53 2.19
N LYS A 123 -11.09 11.16 1.02
CA LYS A 123 -10.35 10.54 -0.09
C LYS A 123 -9.64 9.21 0.23
N ASN A 124 -9.94 8.57 1.38
CA ASN A 124 -9.16 7.45 1.92
C ASN A 124 -7.65 7.76 2.03
N ALA A 125 -7.32 9.03 2.26
CA ALA A 125 -5.96 9.54 2.32
C ALA A 125 -5.49 9.53 3.76
N VAL A 126 -4.81 8.48 4.21
CA VAL A 126 -4.27 8.42 5.58
C VAL A 126 -3.25 9.53 5.78
N ARG A 127 -3.31 10.20 6.94
CA ARG A 127 -2.33 11.22 7.35
C ARG A 127 -2.10 11.14 8.85
N PHE A 128 -0.87 11.41 9.25
CA PHE A 128 -0.47 11.46 10.64
C PHE A 128 0.14 12.82 10.97
N ASN A 129 -0.04 13.30 12.20
CA ASN A 129 0.69 14.47 12.68
C ASN A 129 2.12 14.07 13.09
N ALA A 130 2.92 15.04 13.55
CA ALA A 130 4.30 14.81 14.00
C ALA A 130 4.41 13.87 15.22
N ASN A 131 3.32 13.65 15.97
CA ASN A 131 3.26 12.72 17.09
C ASN A 131 2.87 11.30 16.63
N GLY A 132 2.66 11.08 15.33
CA GLY A 132 2.20 9.81 14.79
C GLY A 132 0.69 9.57 14.95
N ASP A 133 -0.09 10.58 15.34
CA ASP A 133 -1.53 10.47 15.52
C ASP A 133 -2.27 10.64 14.20
N PHE A 134 -3.30 9.81 13.97
CA PHE A 134 -4.18 9.94 12.81
C PHE A 134 -4.85 11.31 12.82
N ASN A 135 -4.64 12.07 11.75
CA ASN A 135 -5.02 13.47 11.65
C ASN A 135 -5.81 13.77 10.37
N GLN A 136 -6.80 12.93 10.06
CA GLN A 136 -7.79 13.24 9.04
C GLN A 136 -9.18 13.48 9.58
N SER A 137 -9.97 14.18 8.75
CA SER A 137 -11.40 14.41 8.96
C SER A 137 -12.24 13.33 8.28
N ALA A 138 -13.47 13.15 8.76
CA ALA A 138 -14.46 12.29 8.12
C ALA A 138 -14.84 12.82 6.73
N ASP A 139 -15.06 11.93 5.77
CA ASP A 139 -15.67 12.31 4.49
C ASP A 139 -17.18 12.48 4.66
N SER A 140 -17.69 13.71 4.52
CA SER A 140 -19.12 14.00 4.70
C SER A 140 -20.01 13.37 3.61
N ARG A 141 -19.45 13.01 2.45
CA ARG A 141 -20.20 12.57 1.26
C ARG A 141 -20.54 11.08 1.24
N ARG A 142 -19.88 10.28 2.08
CA ARG A 142 -20.07 8.82 2.14
C ARG A 142 -20.22 8.37 3.59
N ARG A 143 -20.28 7.07 3.85
CA ARG A 143 -20.26 6.44 5.21
C ARG A 143 -19.14 5.41 5.38
N GLY A 144 -18.26 5.28 4.40
CA GLY A 144 -17.32 4.17 4.27
C GLY A 144 -17.90 3.02 3.45
N THR A 145 -17.13 1.95 3.28
CA THR A 145 -17.56 0.75 2.53
C THR A 145 -18.74 0.09 3.25
N ASN A 146 -19.75 -0.36 2.51
CA ASN A 146 -20.87 -1.08 3.10
C ASN A 146 -20.37 -2.35 3.83
N PRO A 147 -20.88 -2.66 5.05
CA PRO A 147 -20.41 -3.82 5.83
C PRO A 147 -20.45 -5.16 5.08
N ARG A 148 -21.49 -5.41 4.27
CA ARG A 148 -21.59 -6.65 3.49
C ARG A 148 -20.48 -6.76 2.45
N THR A 149 -20.19 -5.65 1.75
CA THR A 149 -19.08 -5.59 0.79
C THR A 149 -17.73 -5.73 1.49
N MET A 150 -17.53 -5.04 2.61
CA MET A 150 -16.29 -5.11 3.38
C MET A 150 -16.02 -6.54 3.85
N ARG A 151 -17.02 -7.20 4.48
CA ARG A 151 -16.91 -8.61 4.91
C ARG A 151 -16.55 -9.50 3.72
N SER A 152 -17.27 -9.37 2.60
CA SER A 152 -17.01 -10.21 1.42
C SER A 152 -15.56 -10.07 0.92
N GLU A 153 -15.04 -8.85 0.81
CA GLU A 153 -13.66 -8.61 0.37
C GLU A 153 -12.63 -9.09 1.41
N ILE A 154 -12.89 -8.91 2.73
CA ILE A 154 -12.05 -9.45 3.82
C ILE A 154 -11.96 -10.98 3.72
N MET A 155 -13.09 -11.67 3.57
CA MET A 155 -13.13 -13.13 3.47
C MET A 155 -12.41 -13.64 2.22
N MET A 156 -12.55 -12.94 1.08
CA MET A 156 -11.83 -13.29 -0.15
C MET A 156 -10.32 -13.08 0.00
N VAL A 157 -9.89 -12.00 0.66
CA VAL A 157 -8.46 -11.77 0.97
C VAL A 157 -7.93 -12.83 1.92
N SER A 158 -8.63 -13.13 3.02
CA SER A 158 -8.24 -14.20 3.96
C SER A 158 -8.03 -15.53 3.23
N LYS A 159 -8.99 -15.95 2.39
CA LYS A 159 -8.87 -17.18 1.60
C LYS A 159 -7.67 -17.17 0.64
N LEU A 160 -7.38 -16.02 0.02
CA LEU A 160 -6.22 -15.86 -0.85
C LEU A 160 -4.89 -15.91 -0.07
N CYS A 161 -4.88 -15.41 1.17
CA CYS A 161 -3.66 -15.25 1.95
C CYS A 161 -3.37 -16.39 2.92
N ALA A 162 -4.37 -17.17 3.31
CA ALA A 162 -4.27 -18.22 4.33
C ALA A 162 -3.10 -19.18 4.06
N GLY A 163 -2.22 -19.32 5.06
CA GLY A 163 -1.02 -20.17 5.02
C GLY A 163 0.06 -19.73 4.02
N ARG A 164 -0.12 -18.60 3.32
CA ARG A 164 0.77 -18.14 2.24
C ARG A 164 1.37 -16.76 2.50
N VAL A 165 0.71 -15.94 3.30
CA VAL A 165 1.12 -14.54 3.54
C VAL A 165 1.40 -14.31 5.01
N GLU A 166 2.53 -13.65 5.26
CA GLU A 166 2.91 -13.13 6.57
C GLU A 166 2.86 -11.60 6.54
N ALA A 167 2.27 -10.97 7.56
CA ALA A 167 2.21 -9.52 7.71
C ALA A 167 3.06 -9.07 8.90
N VAL A 168 4.07 -8.22 8.63
CA VAL A 168 5.09 -7.84 9.61
C VAL A 168 5.16 -6.32 9.75
N GLY A 169 4.95 -5.79 10.95
CA GLY A 169 5.23 -4.38 11.25
C GLY A 169 6.73 -4.17 11.44
N ALA A 170 7.43 -3.70 10.42
CA ALA A 170 8.89 -3.54 10.46
C ALA A 170 9.38 -2.47 9.49
N ASP A 171 10.62 -2.02 9.67
CA ASP A 171 11.31 -1.20 8.70
C ASP A 171 11.71 -2.05 7.48
N PHE A 172 11.67 -1.47 6.28
CA PHE A 172 11.94 -2.20 5.05
C PHE A 172 13.31 -2.88 5.03
N ARG A 173 14.30 -2.27 5.69
CA ARG A 173 15.67 -2.82 5.79
C ARG A 173 15.69 -4.17 6.48
N ASP A 174 14.84 -4.39 7.48
CA ASP A 174 14.80 -5.65 8.22
C ASP A 174 14.16 -6.76 7.39
N VAL A 175 13.08 -6.44 6.68
CA VAL A 175 12.34 -7.39 5.84
C VAL A 175 13.19 -7.86 4.66
N LEU A 176 14.03 -6.99 4.10
CA LEU A 176 14.89 -7.32 2.96
C LEU A 176 16.09 -8.21 3.32
N LYS A 177 16.41 -8.39 4.62
CA LYS A 177 17.50 -9.30 5.04
C LYS A 177 17.23 -10.74 4.62
N ASP A 178 15.97 -11.16 4.66
CA ASP A 178 15.59 -12.55 4.36
C ASP A 178 15.38 -12.85 2.87
N ALA A 179 15.38 -11.82 2.02
CA ALA A 179 15.17 -11.98 0.59
C ALA A 179 16.28 -12.82 -0.06
N LYS A 180 15.91 -13.70 -0.99
CA LYS A 180 16.83 -14.62 -1.69
C LYS A 180 16.70 -14.43 -3.20
N PRO A 181 17.67 -14.89 -4.01
CA PRO A 181 17.57 -14.82 -5.48
C PRO A 181 16.34 -15.50 -6.09
N THR A 182 15.69 -16.40 -5.36
CA THR A 182 14.41 -17.06 -5.74
C THR A 182 13.17 -16.24 -5.38
N SER A 183 13.35 -15.10 -4.71
CA SER A 183 12.30 -14.19 -4.27
C SER A 183 12.23 -12.98 -5.20
N LEU A 184 11.05 -12.39 -5.34
CA LEU A 184 10.87 -11.08 -5.96
C LEU A 184 10.69 -10.03 -4.85
N VAL A 185 11.29 -8.86 -4.99
CA VAL A 185 11.01 -7.72 -4.10
C VAL A 185 10.21 -6.68 -4.88
N TYR A 186 9.12 -6.18 -4.29
CA TYR A 186 8.37 -5.05 -4.84
C TYR A 186 8.37 -3.88 -3.86
N LEU A 187 8.88 -2.73 -4.29
CA LEU A 187 9.04 -1.54 -3.49
C LEU A 187 8.11 -0.44 -4.03
N ASP A 188 7.35 0.20 -3.14
CA ASP A 188 6.52 1.37 -3.44
C ASP A 188 6.60 2.38 -2.27
N PRO A 189 7.78 2.96 -2.04
CA PRO A 189 8.02 3.78 -0.87
C PRO A 189 7.26 5.12 -0.91
N PRO A 190 7.09 5.78 0.25
CA PRO A 190 6.47 7.08 0.33
C PRO A 190 7.28 8.19 -0.34
N TRP A 191 6.60 9.03 -1.13
CA TRP A 191 7.21 10.07 -1.97
C TRP A 191 7.53 11.38 -1.27
N GLN A 192 8.77 11.88 -1.43
CA GLN A 192 9.23 13.17 -0.89
C GLN A 192 8.48 14.38 -1.49
N GLY A 193 8.09 14.34 -2.77
CA GLY A 193 7.40 15.46 -3.44
C GLY A 193 5.95 15.69 -3.00
N THR A 194 5.34 14.76 -2.26
CA THR A 194 3.94 14.87 -1.79
C THR A 194 3.81 15.09 -0.28
N SER A 195 4.93 15.10 0.44
CA SER A 195 5.01 15.20 1.90
C SER A 195 5.86 16.42 2.28
N GLY A 196 5.27 17.61 2.22
CA GLY A 196 5.92 18.81 2.76
C GLY A 196 6.00 18.74 4.30
N LYS A 197 6.95 19.46 4.92
CA LYS A 197 7.14 19.53 6.39
C LYS A 197 5.87 19.88 7.19
N ARG A 198 4.83 20.44 6.56
CA ARG A 198 3.53 20.78 7.19
C ARG A 198 2.43 19.72 7.02
N ASP A 199 2.60 18.73 6.13
CA ASP A 199 1.55 17.75 5.77
C ASP A 199 2.19 16.37 5.53
N GLN A 200 2.66 15.74 6.61
CA GLN A 200 3.23 14.39 6.57
C GLN A 200 2.12 13.37 6.25
N ARG A 201 2.05 12.93 5.00
CA ARG A 201 1.12 11.87 4.57
C ARG A 201 1.48 10.50 5.13
N TYR A 202 2.75 10.34 5.52
CA TYR A 202 3.30 9.11 6.07
C TYR A 202 3.84 9.39 7.47
N ALA A 203 3.62 8.46 8.40
CA ALA A 203 4.08 8.58 9.78
C ALA A 203 5.62 8.61 9.89
N PHE A 204 6.33 8.11 8.86
CA PHE A 204 7.78 8.00 8.86
C PHE A 204 8.36 8.53 7.55
N PRO A 205 9.30 9.50 7.58
CA PRO A 205 9.99 9.96 6.38
C PRO A 205 10.95 8.88 5.87
N LEU A 206 11.05 8.74 4.55
CA LEU A 206 12.06 7.91 3.90
C LEU A 206 13.29 8.76 3.56
N LEU A 207 14.46 8.33 4.03
CA LEU A 207 15.74 8.84 3.56
C LEU A 207 16.08 8.14 2.25
N ILE A 208 16.29 8.92 1.18
CA ILE A 208 16.55 8.35 -0.15
C ILE A 208 17.86 7.56 -0.18
N ASP A 209 18.86 7.99 0.58
CA ASP A 209 20.16 7.31 0.67
C ASP A 209 20.01 5.90 1.29
N ASP A 210 19.16 5.74 2.31
CA ASP A 210 18.85 4.43 2.90
C ASP A 210 18.17 3.50 1.87
N LEU A 211 17.30 4.04 1.01
CA LEU A 211 16.69 3.27 -0.07
C LEU A 211 17.76 2.85 -1.09
N ILE A 212 18.60 3.77 -1.54
CA ILE A 212 19.68 3.49 -2.51
C ILE A 212 20.62 2.41 -1.99
N LEU A 213 21.06 2.48 -0.73
CA LEU A 213 21.91 1.45 -0.11
C LEU A 213 21.23 0.07 -0.08
N ALA A 214 19.91 0.02 0.16
CA ALA A 214 19.18 -1.25 0.08
C ALA A 214 19.09 -1.79 -1.35
N LEU A 215 18.91 -0.92 -2.35
CA LEU A 215 18.92 -1.34 -3.77
C LEU A 215 20.31 -1.88 -4.19
N GLU A 216 21.38 -1.27 -3.70
CA GLU A 216 22.75 -1.76 -3.88
C GLU A 216 22.94 -3.16 -3.28
N ASP A 217 22.44 -3.38 -2.05
CA ASP A 217 22.50 -4.70 -1.41
C ASP A 217 21.73 -5.76 -2.23
N LEU A 218 20.52 -5.43 -2.69
CA LEU A 218 19.72 -6.33 -3.52
C LEU A 218 20.43 -6.68 -4.84
N ASN A 219 21.02 -5.69 -5.51
CA ASN A 219 21.84 -5.89 -6.72
C ASN A 219 23.04 -6.80 -6.44
N ARG A 220 23.81 -6.53 -5.37
CA ARG A 220 24.98 -7.32 -4.96
C ARG A 220 24.61 -8.79 -4.68
N ARG A 221 23.44 -9.02 -4.09
CA ARG A 221 22.91 -10.35 -3.76
C ARG A 221 22.15 -10.99 -4.93
N LYS A 222 22.04 -10.33 -6.07
CA LYS A 222 21.30 -10.78 -7.27
C LYS A 222 19.84 -11.12 -6.97
N ILE A 223 19.21 -10.26 -6.18
CA ILE A 223 17.80 -10.40 -5.81
C ILE A 223 16.97 -9.57 -6.80
N PRO A 224 16.03 -10.19 -7.53
CA PRO A 224 15.19 -9.45 -8.46
C PRO A 224 14.24 -8.52 -7.73
N TYR A 225 14.16 -7.27 -8.20
CA TYR A 225 13.23 -6.29 -7.64
C TYR A 225 12.64 -5.34 -8.67
N LEU A 226 11.49 -4.82 -8.27
CA LEU A 226 10.70 -3.81 -8.97
C LEU A 226 10.49 -2.65 -8.00
N LEU A 227 10.79 -1.44 -8.42
CA LEU A 227 10.57 -0.23 -7.63
C LEU A 227 9.64 0.70 -8.40
N SER A 228 8.42 0.83 -7.92
CA SER A 228 7.54 1.91 -8.36
C SER A 228 8.11 3.20 -7.82
N TYR A 229 8.52 4.06 -8.74
CA TYR A 229 9.19 5.32 -8.47
C TYR A 229 8.41 6.51 -9.05
N ASP A 230 8.92 7.74 -8.85
CA ASP A 230 8.31 9.02 -9.19
C ASP A 230 7.46 9.01 -10.47
N GLY A 231 6.39 9.82 -10.48
CA GLY A 231 5.58 10.03 -11.67
C GLY A 231 5.76 11.41 -12.30
N THR A 232 5.58 11.49 -13.61
CA THR A 232 5.37 12.74 -14.32
C THR A 232 3.85 12.98 -14.50
N CYS A 233 3.43 14.23 -14.35
CA CYS A 233 2.06 14.66 -14.67
C CYS A 233 2.14 15.93 -15.52
N GLY A 234 1.82 15.81 -16.81
CA GLY A 234 2.11 16.88 -17.78
C GLY A 234 3.60 17.19 -17.84
N ASP A 235 3.97 18.47 -17.80
CA ASP A 235 5.37 18.93 -17.86
C ASP A 235 6.11 18.85 -16.51
N LYS A 236 5.46 18.39 -15.44
CA LYS A 236 6.07 18.30 -14.12
C LYS A 236 6.65 16.91 -13.88
N SER A 237 7.98 16.83 -13.80
CA SER A 237 8.68 15.70 -13.20
C SER A 237 8.78 15.91 -11.70
N TYR A 238 8.33 14.93 -10.94
CA TYR A 238 8.56 14.88 -9.50
C TYR A 238 9.82 14.04 -9.23
N GLY A 239 10.65 14.51 -8.28
CA GLY A 239 11.89 13.90 -7.77
C GLY A 239 13.06 13.69 -8.74
N LYS A 240 14.14 13.12 -8.21
CA LYS A 240 15.43 12.90 -8.89
C LYS A 240 15.53 11.46 -9.35
N ASP A 241 16.09 11.25 -10.54
CA ASP A 241 16.41 9.90 -11.02
C ASP A 241 17.34 9.17 -10.05
N LEU A 242 17.15 7.85 -9.97
CA LEU A 242 18.04 6.97 -9.22
C LEU A 242 19.42 6.91 -9.89
N PRO A 243 20.51 6.70 -9.11
CA PRO A 243 21.86 6.67 -9.66
C PRO A 243 22.05 5.61 -10.77
N ASP A 244 22.71 5.99 -11.86
CA ASP A 244 22.95 5.11 -13.02
C ASP A 244 23.75 3.85 -12.67
N TYR A 245 24.61 3.90 -11.64
CA TYR A 245 25.40 2.76 -11.20
C TYR A 245 24.56 1.61 -10.62
N LEU A 246 23.29 1.85 -10.30
CA LEU A 246 22.35 0.78 -9.93
C LEU A 246 21.95 -0.10 -11.13
N ASN A 247 22.24 0.36 -12.36
CA ASN A 247 22.01 -0.35 -13.62
C ASN A 247 20.55 -0.85 -13.79
N LEU A 248 19.58 0.03 -13.52
CA LEU A 248 18.16 -0.30 -13.54
C LEU A 248 17.51 0.11 -14.85
N ARG A 249 16.63 -0.75 -15.38
CA ARG A 249 15.79 -0.38 -16.51
C ARG A 249 14.59 0.42 -16.02
N LYS A 250 14.51 1.69 -16.42
CA LYS A 250 13.35 2.55 -16.16
C LYS A 250 12.29 2.39 -17.26
N VAL A 251 11.03 2.18 -16.88
CA VAL A 251 9.88 2.17 -17.78
C VAL A 251 8.77 3.07 -17.27
N GLY A 252 8.04 3.72 -18.18
CA GLY A 252 6.85 4.50 -17.82
C GLY A 252 5.59 3.62 -17.78
N LEU A 253 4.81 3.76 -16.71
CA LEU A 253 3.51 3.11 -16.53
C LEU A 253 2.40 4.15 -16.61
N ASN A 254 1.43 3.95 -17.49
CA ASN A 254 0.25 4.81 -17.55
C ASN A 254 -0.67 4.53 -16.34
N ALA A 255 -0.65 5.42 -15.36
CA ALA A 255 -1.47 5.34 -14.14
C ALA A 255 -2.91 5.89 -14.35
N GLY A 256 -3.21 6.34 -15.57
CA GLY A 256 -4.49 6.91 -15.96
C GLY A 256 -4.58 8.42 -15.73
N ARG A 257 -5.80 8.95 -15.74
CA ARG A 257 -6.05 10.39 -15.55
C ARG A 257 -5.66 10.86 -14.15
N SER A 258 -4.93 11.97 -14.08
CA SER A 258 -4.58 12.61 -12.81
C SER A 258 -5.83 13.14 -12.11
N SER A 259 -6.08 12.65 -10.90
CA SER A 259 -7.20 13.12 -10.08
C SER A 259 -7.04 14.59 -9.69
N GLN A 260 -5.78 15.03 -9.51
CA GLN A 260 -5.46 16.42 -9.17
C GLN A 260 -5.61 17.35 -10.38
N ALA A 261 -5.16 16.93 -11.56
CA ALA A 261 -5.35 17.71 -12.80
C ALA A 261 -6.85 17.83 -13.13
N THR A 262 -7.60 16.72 -12.98
CA THR A 262 -9.06 16.73 -13.20
C THR A 262 -9.76 17.69 -12.25
N LEU A 263 -9.36 17.74 -10.98
CA LEU A 263 -9.88 18.72 -10.00
C LEU A 263 -9.57 20.18 -10.39
N LEU A 264 -8.51 20.41 -11.15
CA LEU A 264 -8.10 21.71 -11.67
C LEU A 264 -8.64 21.98 -13.10
N GLY A 265 -9.56 21.16 -13.60
CA GLY A 265 -10.15 21.30 -14.94
C GLY A 265 -9.24 20.89 -16.10
N ARG A 266 -8.13 20.21 -15.82
CA ARG A 266 -7.13 19.78 -16.83
C ARG A 266 -7.26 18.29 -17.13
N ASN A 267 -6.98 17.91 -18.38
CA ASN A 267 -6.99 16.52 -18.84
C ASN A 267 -5.55 16.00 -19.00
N GLU A 268 -4.90 15.69 -17.88
CA GLU A 268 -3.52 15.17 -17.87
C GLU A 268 -3.49 13.69 -17.47
N ILE A 269 -2.57 12.94 -18.08
CA ILE A 269 -2.27 11.54 -17.74
C ILE A 269 -1.09 11.53 -16.77
N THR A 270 -1.19 10.71 -15.72
CA THR A 270 -0.07 10.42 -14.84
C THR A 270 0.71 9.24 -15.38
N ILE A 271 2.01 9.43 -15.61
CA ILE A 271 2.94 8.35 -15.91
C ILE A 271 3.77 8.10 -14.66
N GLU A 272 3.70 6.91 -14.08
CA GLU A 272 4.55 6.50 -12.96
C GLU A 272 5.80 5.79 -13.48
N SER A 273 6.97 6.07 -12.92
CA SER A 273 8.19 5.34 -13.29
C SER A 273 8.21 4.00 -12.59
N LEU A 274 8.65 2.95 -13.28
CA LEU A 274 8.96 1.66 -12.69
C LEU A 274 10.40 1.33 -13.03
N TYR A 275 11.22 1.17 -12.00
CA TYR A 275 12.59 0.71 -12.12
C TYR A 275 12.62 -0.81 -11.93
N ILE A 276 13.34 -1.48 -12.80
CA ILE A 276 13.42 -2.94 -12.87
C ILE A 276 14.88 -3.34 -12.78
N SER A 277 15.23 -4.20 -11.83
CA SER A 277 16.59 -4.73 -11.72
C SER A 277 16.91 -5.74 -12.82
N GLN A 278 18.21 -5.95 -13.08
CA GLN A 278 18.68 -6.84 -14.15
C GLN A 278 18.31 -8.32 -13.89
N ASP A 279 18.10 -8.70 -12.63
CA ASP A 279 17.82 -10.08 -12.24
C ASP A 279 16.34 -10.47 -12.42
N VAL A 280 15.47 -9.53 -12.78
CA VAL A 280 14.05 -9.79 -13.07
C VAL A 280 13.93 -10.54 -14.41
N LYS A 281 13.27 -11.70 -14.39
CA LYS A 281 13.08 -12.59 -15.55
C LYS A 281 11.70 -12.45 -16.19
#